data_AF-A0A662T9T5-F1
#
_entry.id   AF-A0A662T9T5-F1
#
_cell.length_a   1.000
_cell.length_b   1.000
_cell.length_c   1.000
_cell.angle_alpha   90.00
_cell.angle_beta   90.00
_cell.angle_gamma   90.00
#
_symmetry.space_group_name_H-M   'P 1'
#
loop_
_entity.id
_entity.type
_entity.pdbx_description
1 polymer ?
#
loop_
_entity_poly.entity_id
_entity_poly.type
_entity_poly.pdbx_seq_one_letter_code
_entity_poly.pdbx_strand_id
1 'polypeptide(L)'
;MNQDILEEKILVDKSVLKEWKEWARKGDMRVKGYRIIEAPRGDRIDRIKRARFMIVERPHGVVYQHSFGLISKFYEGIVEGKLYGTKCPKCGLVYLPPRAHCWNPKCKLQETEWIEMPLEGVVVTYTIMAFAATPFLSELPFILAYVKVGDSVTALPIQLKKIDPVDVHIGLKVKIKFKENRVGDLMDLYAVPAEKPHPPPRSKEEIEWLKSELARVEEWVRKRFPEKFKK
;
A
#
# COMPACT_ATOMS: atom_id res chain seq x y z
N MET A 1 -15.97 -37.80 1.26
CA MET A 1 -15.78 -36.33 1.19
C MET A 1 -17.01 -35.76 0.53
N ASN A 2 -17.78 -34.91 1.21
CA ASN A 2 -19.07 -34.44 0.71
C ASN A 2 -18.85 -33.50 -0.49
N GLN A 3 -19.40 -33.85 -1.65
CA GLN A 3 -19.24 -33.05 -2.87
C GLN A 3 -19.90 -31.66 -2.73
N ASP A 4 -20.95 -31.54 -1.91
CA ASP A 4 -21.64 -30.29 -1.59
C ASP A 4 -20.74 -29.23 -0.94
N ILE A 5 -19.59 -29.61 -0.36
CA ILE A 5 -18.63 -28.66 0.25
C ILE A 5 -17.73 -28.02 -0.82
N LEU A 6 -17.66 -28.61 -2.02
CA LEU A 6 -16.78 -28.16 -3.10
C LEU A 6 -17.50 -27.23 -4.09
N GLU A 7 -18.83 -27.12 -4.03
CA GLU A 7 -19.57 -26.20 -4.90
C GLU A 7 -19.43 -24.77 -4.39
N GLU A 8 -18.88 -23.91 -5.25
CA GLU A 8 -18.72 -22.49 -4.96
C GLU A 8 -20.06 -21.77 -5.07
N LYS A 9 -20.59 -21.29 -3.94
CA LYS A 9 -21.75 -20.42 -3.91
C LYS A 9 -21.31 -18.95 -4.00
N ILE A 10 -21.60 -18.31 -5.14
CA ILE A 10 -21.34 -16.90 -5.35
C ILE A 10 -22.36 -16.07 -4.57
N LEU A 11 -21.90 -15.28 -3.60
CA LEU A 11 -22.76 -14.39 -2.80
C LEU A 11 -22.96 -13.03 -3.46
N VAL A 12 -21.88 -12.42 -3.97
CA VAL A 12 -21.87 -11.14 -4.68
C VAL A 12 -20.81 -11.21 -5.78
N ASP A 13 -21.20 -10.92 -7.02
CA ASP A 13 -20.28 -10.84 -8.15
C ASP A 13 -20.27 -9.43 -8.75
N LYS A 14 -19.12 -8.76 -8.67
CA LYS A 14 -18.81 -7.51 -9.35
C LYS A 14 -17.59 -7.69 -10.27
N SER A 15 -17.45 -8.87 -10.86
CA SER A 15 -16.23 -9.29 -11.53
C SER A 15 -15.80 -8.35 -12.64
N VAL A 16 -14.47 -8.30 -12.79
CA VAL A 16 -13.75 -7.49 -13.76
C VAL A 16 -14.38 -7.62 -15.15
N LEU A 17 -14.56 -6.49 -15.85
CA LEU A 17 -15.12 -6.42 -17.21
C LEU A 17 -14.54 -7.54 -18.09
N LYS A 18 -15.39 -8.23 -18.85
CA LYS A 18 -15.04 -9.31 -19.79
C LYS A 18 -13.80 -9.00 -20.64
N GLU A 19 -13.63 -7.72 -20.97
CA GLU A 19 -12.51 -7.13 -21.70
C GLU A 19 -11.14 -7.39 -21.04
N TRP A 20 -11.02 -7.32 -19.71
CA TRP A 20 -9.75 -7.58 -19.02
C TRP A 20 -9.35 -9.05 -19.05
N LYS A 21 -10.33 -9.95 -18.89
CA LYS A 21 -10.11 -11.39 -19.04
C LYS A 21 -9.65 -11.71 -20.46
N GLU A 22 -10.26 -11.06 -21.45
CA GLU A 22 -9.90 -11.22 -22.85
C GLU A 22 -8.51 -10.64 -23.18
N TRP A 23 -8.18 -9.45 -22.64
CA TRP A 23 -6.87 -8.83 -22.80
C TRP A 23 -5.75 -9.66 -22.17
N ALA A 24 -5.92 -10.11 -20.92
CA ALA A 24 -4.93 -10.96 -20.26
C ALA A 24 -4.74 -12.29 -20.98
N ARG A 25 -5.82 -12.89 -21.52
CA ARG A 25 -5.72 -14.10 -22.36
C ARG A 25 -4.99 -13.84 -23.68
N LYS A 26 -5.17 -12.66 -24.27
CA LYS A 26 -4.50 -12.23 -25.50
C LYS A 26 -3.08 -11.71 -25.29
N GLY A 27 -2.61 -11.60 -24.03
CA GLY A 27 -1.31 -11.03 -23.67
C GLY A 27 -0.20 -11.53 -24.58
N ASP A 28 0.59 -10.60 -25.11
CA ASP A 28 1.52 -10.90 -26.20
C ASP A 28 2.97 -10.64 -25.77
N MET A 29 3.71 -11.73 -25.54
CA MET A 29 5.12 -11.66 -25.17
C MET A 29 6.05 -11.33 -26.35
N ARG A 30 5.52 -11.20 -27.58
CA ARG A 30 6.31 -10.80 -28.76
C ARG A 30 6.70 -9.32 -28.65
N VAL A 31 7.88 -9.00 -29.18
CA VAL A 31 8.35 -7.62 -29.29
C VAL A 31 7.44 -6.87 -30.28
N LYS A 32 6.80 -5.79 -29.82
CA LYS A 32 5.95 -4.93 -30.66
C LYS A 32 6.64 -3.67 -31.14
N GLY A 33 7.63 -3.22 -30.38
CA GLY A 33 8.41 -2.04 -30.69
C GLY A 33 9.79 -2.16 -30.07
N TYR A 34 10.74 -1.41 -30.62
CA TYR A 34 12.02 -1.19 -29.99
C TYR A 34 12.44 0.25 -30.21
N ARG A 35 13.26 0.76 -29.29
CA ARG A 35 13.96 2.03 -29.45
C ARG A 35 15.37 1.89 -28.94
N ILE A 36 16.29 2.59 -29.57
CA ILE A 36 17.65 2.73 -29.09
C ILE A 36 17.72 4.08 -28.40
N ILE A 37 18.06 4.07 -27.13
CA ILE A 37 18.23 5.29 -26.35
C ILE A 37 19.68 5.43 -25.93
N GLU A 38 20.07 6.67 -25.63
CA GLU A 38 21.29 6.95 -24.91
C GLU A 38 20.92 7.19 -23.43
N ALA A 39 21.46 6.37 -22.53
CA ALA A 39 21.14 6.43 -21.11
C ALA A 39 22.40 6.32 -20.23
N PRO A 40 22.31 6.68 -18.94
CA PRO A 40 23.37 6.46 -17.96
C PRO A 40 23.85 4.99 -17.91
N ARG A 41 25.17 4.79 -17.92
CA ARG A 41 25.87 3.53 -17.68
C ARG A 41 26.90 3.74 -16.57
N GLY A 42 26.81 2.93 -15.52
CA GLY A 42 27.76 2.93 -14.42
C GLY A 42 27.12 2.43 -13.13
N ASP A 43 27.97 2.02 -12.20
CA ASP A 43 27.64 1.57 -10.86
C ASP A 43 27.68 2.71 -9.83
N ARG A 44 28.32 3.84 -10.16
CA ARG A 44 28.45 5.01 -9.29
C ARG A 44 28.14 6.33 -9.98
N ILE A 45 27.49 7.23 -9.25
CA ILE A 45 26.95 8.51 -9.76
C ILE A 45 28.05 9.46 -10.27
N ASP A 46 29.24 9.41 -9.66
CA ASP A 46 30.42 10.21 -10.02
C ASP A 46 31.14 9.72 -11.29
N ARG A 47 30.81 8.52 -11.78
CA ARG A 47 31.45 7.88 -12.95
C ARG A 47 30.45 7.47 -14.03
N ILE A 48 29.23 8.01 -13.99
CA ILE A 48 28.22 7.76 -15.00
C ILE A 48 28.74 8.22 -16.37
N LYS A 49 28.78 7.28 -17.30
CA LYS A 49 28.98 7.56 -18.73
C LYS A 49 27.66 7.39 -19.45
N ARG A 50 27.55 7.94 -20.66
CA ARG A 50 26.44 7.59 -21.54
C ARG A 50 26.77 6.35 -22.37
N ALA A 51 25.79 5.50 -22.59
CA ALA A 51 25.90 4.36 -23.47
C ALA A 51 24.60 4.16 -24.25
N ARG A 52 24.72 3.46 -25.38
CA ARG A 52 23.58 3.05 -26.22
C ARG A 52 22.92 1.82 -25.61
N PHE A 53 21.62 1.90 -25.37
CA PHE A 53 20.80 0.80 -24.87
C PHE A 53 19.62 0.55 -25.80
N MET A 54 19.36 -0.72 -26.10
CA MET A 54 18.13 -1.14 -26.78
C MET A 54 17.04 -1.38 -25.73
N ILE A 55 15.90 -0.73 -25.90
CA ILE A 55 14.69 -0.98 -25.13
C ILE A 55 13.69 -1.66 -26.06
N VAL A 56 13.14 -2.78 -25.63
CA VAL A 56 12.07 -3.50 -26.34
C VAL A 56 10.76 -3.38 -25.57
N GLU A 57 9.67 -3.25 -26.30
CA GLU A 57 8.33 -3.12 -25.74
C GLU A 57 7.56 -4.42 -25.99
N ARG A 58 7.07 -5.03 -24.90
CA ARG A 58 6.26 -6.26 -24.90
C ARG A 58 5.02 -6.01 -24.06
N PRO A 59 3.82 -5.91 -24.67
CA PRO A 59 2.58 -5.76 -23.92
C PRO A 59 2.19 -7.09 -23.28
N HIS A 60 2.59 -7.27 -22.03
CA HIS A 60 2.19 -8.41 -21.22
C HIS A 60 1.30 -7.95 -20.07
N GLY A 61 0.28 -8.74 -19.75
CA GLY A 61 -0.36 -8.62 -18.46
C GLY A 61 -1.20 -9.81 -18.06
N VAL A 62 -1.49 -9.84 -16.77
CA VAL A 62 -2.09 -10.95 -16.05
C VAL A 62 -3.18 -10.37 -15.17
N VAL A 63 -4.36 -10.99 -15.17
CA VAL A 63 -5.38 -10.72 -14.15
C VAL A 63 -5.07 -11.60 -12.96
N TYR A 64 -4.72 -10.99 -11.82
CA TYR A 64 -4.54 -11.71 -10.57
C TYR A 64 -5.90 -11.99 -9.93
N GLN A 65 -6.13 -13.25 -9.55
CA GLN A 65 -7.25 -13.65 -8.70
C GLN A 65 -6.74 -13.86 -7.27
N HIS A 66 -7.16 -12.99 -6.35
CA HIS A 66 -6.80 -13.06 -4.93
C HIS A 66 -8.04 -13.47 -4.13
N SER A 67 -8.02 -14.66 -3.50
CA SER A 67 -9.15 -15.13 -2.71
C SER A 67 -9.23 -14.53 -1.31
N PHE A 68 -8.15 -13.90 -0.81
CA PHE A 68 -7.94 -13.46 0.57
C PHE A 68 -8.17 -14.53 1.67
N GLY A 69 -8.73 -15.70 1.35
CA GLY A 69 -8.85 -16.87 2.22
C GLY A 69 -9.52 -16.56 3.56
N LEU A 70 -8.93 -17.09 4.63
CA LEU A 70 -9.45 -16.97 6.00
C LEU A 70 -9.43 -15.54 6.57
N ILE A 71 -8.86 -14.56 5.85
CA ILE A 71 -8.87 -13.15 6.26
C ILE A 71 -9.81 -12.27 5.42
N SER A 72 -10.67 -12.85 4.58
CA SER A 72 -11.58 -12.11 3.69
C SER A 72 -12.45 -11.10 4.41
N LYS A 73 -12.93 -11.42 5.63
CA LYS A 73 -13.77 -10.51 6.45
C LYS A 73 -13.12 -9.15 6.70
N PHE A 74 -11.79 -9.06 6.75
CA PHE A 74 -11.11 -7.78 6.88
C PHE A 74 -11.28 -6.89 5.64
N TYR A 75 -11.16 -7.47 4.45
CA TYR A 75 -11.34 -6.75 3.19
C TYR A 75 -12.81 -6.44 2.92
N GLU A 76 -13.73 -7.34 3.28
CA GLU A 76 -15.18 -7.05 3.30
C GLU A 76 -15.50 -5.87 4.23
N GLY A 77 -14.93 -5.88 5.44
CA GLY A 77 -15.01 -4.76 6.38
C GLY A 77 -14.54 -3.45 5.77
N ILE A 78 -13.41 -3.45 5.04
CA ILE A 78 -12.93 -2.26 4.32
C ILE A 78 -14.01 -1.72 3.37
N VAL A 79 -14.66 -2.59 2.59
CA VAL A 79 -15.77 -2.17 1.70
C VAL A 79 -16.91 -1.56 2.50
N GLU A 80 -17.29 -2.17 3.63
CA GLU A 80 -18.34 -1.70 4.54
C GLU A 80 -17.96 -0.43 5.34
N GLY A 81 -16.70 -0.01 5.33
CA GLY A 81 -16.22 1.10 6.16
C GLY A 81 -15.99 0.73 7.63
N LYS A 82 -15.72 -0.56 7.90
CA LYS A 82 -15.36 -1.11 9.21
C LYS A 82 -13.94 -1.66 9.18
N LEU A 83 -13.27 -1.60 10.33
CA LEU A 83 -11.91 -2.15 10.46
C LEU A 83 -11.95 -3.37 11.37
N TYR A 84 -11.63 -4.54 10.82
CA TYR A 84 -11.61 -5.79 11.59
C TYR A 84 -10.17 -6.25 11.90
N GLY A 85 -9.96 -6.70 13.13
CA GLY A 85 -8.77 -7.43 13.55
C GLY A 85 -9.18 -8.80 14.07
N THR A 86 -8.21 -9.57 14.56
CA THR A 86 -8.50 -10.85 15.22
C THR A 86 -7.87 -10.93 16.61
N LYS A 87 -8.54 -11.60 17.54
CA LYS A 87 -8.07 -11.83 18.91
C LYS A 87 -7.96 -13.33 19.17
N CYS A 88 -6.84 -13.77 19.73
CA CYS A 88 -6.71 -15.15 20.17
C CYS A 88 -7.52 -15.36 21.47
N PRO A 89 -8.50 -16.28 21.51
CA PRO A 89 -9.28 -16.52 22.73
C PRO A 89 -8.44 -17.14 23.86
N LYS A 90 -7.32 -17.79 23.53
CA LYS A 90 -6.46 -18.48 24.50
C LYS A 90 -5.45 -17.57 25.20
N CYS A 91 -4.81 -16.64 24.48
CA CYS A 91 -3.77 -15.78 25.03
C CYS A 91 -4.09 -14.28 24.99
N GLY A 92 -5.23 -13.90 24.41
CA GLY A 92 -5.70 -12.52 24.36
C GLY A 92 -4.98 -11.61 23.36
N LEU A 93 -3.93 -12.08 22.66
CA LEU A 93 -3.22 -11.27 21.67
C LEU A 93 -4.16 -10.84 20.53
N VAL A 94 -4.07 -9.56 20.17
CA VAL A 94 -4.84 -8.94 19.09
C VAL A 94 -3.94 -8.67 17.88
N TYR A 95 -4.42 -8.99 16.68
CA TYR A 95 -3.68 -8.83 15.42
C TYR A 95 -4.42 -7.88 14.48
N LEU A 96 -3.66 -6.91 13.96
CA LEU A 96 -4.04 -6.04 12.85
C LEU A 96 -2.78 -5.68 12.02
N PRO A 97 -2.66 -6.10 10.76
CA PRO A 97 -3.60 -6.91 9.97
C PRO A 97 -3.95 -8.26 10.64
N PRO A 98 -5.14 -8.80 10.41
CA PRO A 98 -5.60 -10.01 11.09
C PRO A 98 -4.77 -11.23 10.71
N ARG A 99 -4.75 -12.21 11.61
CA ARG A 99 -4.28 -13.57 11.33
C ARG A 99 -5.40 -14.52 11.68
N ALA A 100 -5.65 -15.54 10.85
CA ALA A 100 -6.68 -16.55 11.15
C ALA A 100 -6.30 -17.46 12.34
N HIS A 101 -4.99 -17.65 12.56
CA HIS A 101 -4.47 -18.47 13.65
C HIS A 101 -3.41 -17.71 14.44
N CYS A 102 -3.37 -17.94 15.75
CA CYS A 102 -2.44 -17.31 16.65
C CYS A 102 -0.99 -17.74 16.37
N TRP A 103 -0.08 -16.78 16.27
CA TRP A 103 1.35 -17.03 16.06
C TRP A 103 2.08 -17.56 17.31
N ASN A 104 1.52 -17.31 18.50
CA ASN A 104 2.16 -17.75 19.74
C ASN A 104 2.28 -19.29 19.76
N PRO A 105 3.49 -19.87 19.82
CA PRO A 105 3.68 -21.32 19.79
C PRO A 105 2.93 -22.05 20.91
N LYS A 106 2.75 -21.41 22.07
CA LYS A 106 1.98 -21.96 23.21
C LYS A 106 0.49 -22.13 22.89
N CYS A 107 -0.01 -21.42 21.88
CA CYS A 107 -1.38 -21.51 21.41
C CYS A 107 -1.59 -22.60 20.35
N LYS A 108 -0.53 -23.22 19.83
CA LYS A 108 -0.61 -24.34 18.86
C LYS A 108 -1.59 -24.06 17.70
N LEU A 109 -1.43 -22.91 17.04
CA LEU A 109 -2.31 -22.45 15.95
C LEU A 109 -3.80 -22.34 16.33
N GLN A 110 -4.10 -21.97 17.58
CA GLN A 110 -5.47 -21.61 17.98
C GLN A 110 -6.09 -20.64 16.98
N GLU A 111 -7.27 -21.00 16.46
CA GLU A 111 -8.07 -20.12 15.61
C GLU A 111 -8.47 -18.87 16.40
N THR A 112 -8.32 -17.72 15.77
CA THR A 112 -8.61 -16.43 16.38
C THR A 112 -10.03 -15.96 16.05
N GLU A 113 -10.61 -15.17 16.94
CA GLU A 113 -11.95 -14.63 16.77
C GLU A 113 -11.90 -13.21 16.22
N TRP A 114 -12.87 -12.86 15.38
CA TRP A 114 -12.96 -11.52 14.79
C TRP A 114 -13.41 -10.49 15.81
N ILE A 115 -12.74 -9.33 15.82
CA ILE A 115 -13.13 -8.17 16.61
C ILE A 115 -13.13 -6.91 15.76
N GLU A 116 -14.03 -5.98 16.04
CA GLU A 116 -13.99 -4.65 15.44
C GLU A 116 -12.92 -3.80 16.13
N MET A 117 -12.08 -3.15 15.32
CA MET A 117 -10.96 -2.34 15.78
C MET A 117 -11.32 -0.86 15.76
N PRO A 118 -10.77 -0.04 16.68
CA PRO A 118 -10.96 1.40 16.62
C PRO A 118 -10.32 1.99 15.36
N LEU A 119 -10.85 3.12 14.90
CA LEU A 119 -10.30 3.86 13.74
C LEU A 119 -9.25 4.90 14.16
N GLU A 120 -8.54 4.62 15.25
CA GLU A 120 -7.50 5.49 15.81
C GLU A 120 -6.26 4.67 16.13
N GLY A 121 -5.09 5.26 15.91
CA GLY A 121 -3.83 4.57 16.15
C GLY A 121 -2.65 5.51 16.31
N VAL A 122 -1.48 4.92 16.47
CA VAL A 122 -0.22 5.62 16.70
C VAL A 122 0.81 5.15 15.68
N VAL A 123 1.48 6.10 15.02
CA VAL A 123 2.60 5.80 14.11
C VAL A 123 3.77 5.23 14.91
N VAL A 124 4.17 4.00 14.61
CA VAL A 124 5.32 3.34 15.26
C VAL A 124 6.60 3.42 14.43
N THR A 125 6.47 3.54 13.11
CA THR A 125 7.57 3.83 12.18
C THR A 125 7.00 4.37 10.86
N TYR A 126 7.80 5.07 10.08
CA TYR A 126 7.40 5.62 8.79
C TYR A 126 8.59 5.78 7.85
N THR A 127 8.29 5.98 6.57
CA THR A 127 9.24 6.41 5.54
C THR A 127 8.60 7.43 4.63
N ILE A 128 9.41 8.33 4.09
CA ILE A 128 9.01 9.30 3.06
C ILE A 128 9.49 8.72 1.72
N MET A 129 8.54 8.33 0.89
CA MET A 129 8.82 7.67 -0.38
C MET A 129 9.16 8.71 -1.44
N ALA A 130 10.41 8.74 -1.89
CA ALA A 130 10.89 9.50 -3.04
C ALA A 130 11.03 8.64 -4.31
N PHE A 131 10.82 7.33 -4.18
CA PHE A 131 10.87 6.34 -5.26
C PHE A 131 9.82 5.27 -5.00
N ALA A 132 9.17 4.76 -6.05
CA ALA A 132 8.17 3.71 -5.94
C ALA A 132 8.06 2.89 -7.24
N ALA A 133 7.35 1.78 -7.18
CA ALA A 133 7.00 1.01 -8.37
C ALA A 133 6.16 1.85 -9.34
N THR A 134 6.21 1.50 -10.63
CA THR A 134 5.61 2.27 -11.72
C THR A 134 4.17 2.75 -11.46
N PRO A 135 3.25 1.94 -10.92
CA PRO A 135 1.87 2.39 -10.65
C PRO A 135 1.78 3.57 -9.67
N PHE A 136 2.73 3.69 -8.75
CA PHE A 136 2.72 4.69 -7.67
C PHE A 136 3.62 5.90 -7.94
N LEU A 137 4.38 5.92 -9.05
CA LEU A 137 5.30 7.02 -9.37
C LEU A 137 4.58 8.38 -9.44
N SER A 138 3.32 8.38 -9.87
CA SER A 138 2.50 9.58 -9.99
C SER A 138 1.94 10.10 -8.66
N GLU A 139 2.12 9.35 -7.57
CA GLU A 139 1.73 9.73 -6.21
C GLU A 139 2.93 10.20 -5.37
N LEU A 140 4.14 10.22 -5.94
CA LEU A 140 5.33 10.66 -5.22
C LEU A 140 5.34 12.20 -5.03
N PRO A 141 5.95 12.68 -3.93
CA PRO A 141 6.32 11.91 -2.75
C PRO A 141 5.09 11.56 -1.90
N PHE A 142 5.11 10.40 -1.24
CA PHE A 142 4.08 10.03 -0.26
C PHE A 142 4.69 9.41 1.00
N ILE A 143 3.92 9.40 2.09
CA ILE A 143 4.37 8.84 3.37
C ILE A 143 3.74 7.47 3.56
N LEU A 144 4.58 6.45 3.77
CA LEU A 144 4.15 5.13 4.21
C LEU A 144 4.46 5.00 5.70
N ALA A 145 3.45 4.71 6.50
CA ALA A 145 3.56 4.55 7.94
C ALA A 145 3.10 3.16 8.37
N TYR A 146 3.62 2.69 9.49
CA TYR A 146 3.09 1.56 10.24
C TYR A 146 2.38 2.10 11.46
N VAL A 147 1.08 1.81 11.57
CA VAL A 147 0.21 2.34 12.62
C VAL A 147 -0.23 1.21 13.54
N LYS A 148 0.03 1.34 14.84
CA LYS A 148 -0.49 0.43 15.87
C LYS A 148 -1.89 0.90 16.27
N VAL A 149 -2.87 0.00 16.29
CA VAL A 149 -4.29 0.33 16.48
C VAL A 149 -4.83 -0.43 17.67
N GLY A 150 -5.37 0.28 18.66
CA GLY A 150 -5.77 -0.31 19.93
C GLY A 150 -4.64 -1.16 20.55
N ASP A 151 -4.99 -2.35 21.04
CA ASP A 151 -4.06 -3.29 21.66
C ASP A 151 -3.37 -4.25 20.65
N SER A 152 -3.41 -3.94 19.35
CA SER A 152 -2.81 -4.81 18.34
C SER A 152 -1.31 -5.00 18.58
N VAL A 153 -0.83 -6.23 18.51
CA VAL A 153 0.61 -6.53 18.66
C VAL A 153 1.39 -6.39 17.35
N THR A 154 0.67 -6.19 16.25
CA THR A 154 1.21 -5.85 14.92
C THR A 154 0.80 -4.43 14.54
N ALA A 155 1.44 -3.87 13.51
CA ALA A 155 1.13 -2.55 12.98
C ALA A 155 0.62 -2.66 11.54
N LEU A 156 -0.40 -1.86 11.23
CA LEU A 156 -1.02 -1.75 9.91
C LEU A 156 -0.18 -0.85 9.00
N PRO A 157 0.37 -1.35 7.87
CA PRO A 157 0.98 -0.49 6.87
C PRO A 157 -0.11 0.33 6.17
N ILE A 158 0.05 1.66 6.15
CA ILE A 158 -0.96 2.59 5.65
C ILE A 158 -0.31 3.87 5.14
N GLN A 159 -0.85 4.45 4.05
CA GLN A 159 -0.42 5.77 3.60
C GLN A 159 -0.92 6.86 4.56
N LEU A 160 -0.03 7.76 4.97
CA LEU A 160 -0.38 8.94 5.75
C LEU A 160 -0.62 10.12 4.79
N LYS A 161 -1.78 10.77 4.93
CA LYS A 161 -2.22 11.88 4.08
C LYS A 161 -2.52 13.12 4.92
N LYS A 162 -2.60 14.28 4.25
CA LYS A 162 -2.93 15.58 4.87
C LYS A 162 -1.95 15.96 5.99
N ILE A 163 -0.67 15.69 5.77
CA ILE A 163 0.44 16.09 6.64
C ILE A 163 1.64 16.43 5.76
N ASP A 164 2.42 17.43 6.17
CA ASP A 164 3.71 17.73 5.55
C ASP A 164 4.73 16.63 5.94
N PRO A 165 5.54 16.09 5.02
CA PRO A 165 6.62 15.17 5.35
C PRO A 165 7.60 15.66 6.43
N VAL A 166 7.72 16.97 6.67
CA VAL A 166 8.56 17.48 7.77
C VAL A 166 7.93 17.28 9.15
N ASP A 167 6.60 17.13 9.21
CA ASP A 167 5.81 17.07 10.44
C ASP A 167 5.55 15.63 10.93
N VAL A 168 5.74 14.62 10.07
CA VAL A 168 5.56 13.22 10.46
C VAL A 168 6.66 12.79 11.44
N HIS A 169 6.24 12.05 12.48
CA HIS A 169 7.12 11.56 13.54
C HIS A 169 6.56 10.28 14.17
N ILE A 170 7.43 9.52 14.82
CA ILE A 170 7.04 8.36 15.64
C ILE A 170 6.27 8.87 16.85
N GLY A 171 5.18 8.20 17.20
CA GLY A 171 4.28 8.62 18.28
C GLY A 171 3.11 9.49 17.81
N LEU A 172 3.10 9.94 16.54
CA LEU A 172 1.98 10.72 16.00
C LEU A 172 0.67 9.92 16.08
N LYS A 173 -0.33 10.50 16.73
CA LYS A 173 -1.69 9.95 16.74
C LYS A 173 -2.40 10.23 15.42
N VAL A 174 -3.08 9.22 14.90
CA VAL A 174 -3.73 9.28 13.60
C VAL A 174 -5.13 8.69 13.65
N LYS A 175 -6.00 9.17 12.74
CA LYS A 175 -7.31 8.59 12.46
C LYS A 175 -7.25 7.84 11.14
N ILE A 176 -7.74 6.61 11.13
CA ILE A 176 -7.90 5.79 9.94
C ILE A 176 -9.19 6.21 9.23
N LYS A 177 -9.08 6.40 7.92
CA LYS A 177 -10.17 6.81 7.05
C LYS A 177 -10.24 5.86 5.86
N PHE A 178 -11.45 5.78 5.32
CA PHE A 178 -11.79 4.96 4.19
C PHE A 178 -12.03 5.86 2.97
N LYS A 179 -11.58 5.45 1.79
CA LYS A 179 -11.95 6.11 0.52
C LYS A 179 -13.47 6.02 0.29
N GLU A 180 -14.03 6.86 -0.58
CA GLU A 180 -15.45 6.80 -0.92
C GLU A 180 -15.79 5.53 -1.72
N ASN A 181 -15.08 5.31 -2.82
CA ASN A 181 -15.24 4.14 -3.68
C ASN A 181 -14.25 3.05 -3.26
N ARG A 182 -14.74 2.04 -2.55
CA ARG A 182 -13.93 0.97 -1.95
C ARG A 182 -14.15 -0.33 -2.69
N VAL A 183 -13.07 -1.04 -2.93
CA VAL A 183 -13.02 -2.27 -3.72
C VAL A 183 -12.47 -3.45 -2.94
N GLY A 184 -12.16 -3.26 -1.65
CA GLY A 184 -11.64 -4.32 -0.78
C GLY A 184 -10.13 -4.47 -0.93
N ASP A 185 -9.42 -3.34 -1.06
CA ASP A 185 -7.96 -3.29 -1.13
C ASP A 185 -7.38 -2.50 0.05
N LEU A 186 -6.18 -2.81 0.49
CA LEU A 186 -5.51 -2.06 1.57
C LEU A 186 -5.36 -0.57 1.24
N MET A 187 -5.22 -0.22 -0.03
CA MET A 187 -5.11 1.15 -0.50
C MET A 187 -6.43 1.93 -0.36
N ASP A 188 -7.56 1.29 -0.03
CA ASP A 188 -8.80 1.97 0.34
C ASP A 188 -8.72 2.63 1.72
N LEU A 189 -7.72 2.26 2.51
CA LEU A 189 -7.41 2.87 3.81
C LEU A 189 -6.35 3.95 3.67
N TYR A 190 -6.52 5.04 4.42
CA TYR A 190 -5.46 6.04 4.63
C TYR A 190 -5.56 6.61 6.04
N ALA A 191 -4.44 7.05 6.58
CA ALA A 191 -4.36 7.72 7.87
C ALA A 191 -4.28 9.23 7.70
N VAL A 192 -4.83 9.98 8.64
CA VAL A 192 -4.63 11.44 8.78
C VAL A 192 -4.27 11.78 10.22
N PRO A 193 -3.54 12.88 10.49
CA PRO A 193 -3.26 13.30 11.85
C PRO A 193 -4.54 13.47 12.69
N ALA A 194 -4.55 12.90 13.89
CA ALA A 194 -5.65 13.07 14.84
C ALA A 194 -5.55 14.37 15.64
N GLU A 195 -4.32 14.88 15.78
CA GLU A 195 -3.94 16.09 16.50
C GLU A 195 -2.91 16.88 15.69
N LYS A 196 -2.64 18.13 16.10
CA LYS A 196 -1.57 18.92 15.48
C LYS A 196 -0.23 18.17 15.70
N PRO A 197 0.56 17.90 14.65
CA PRO A 197 1.82 17.21 14.81
C PRO A 197 2.80 18.02 15.68
N HIS A 198 3.51 17.33 16.57
CA HIS A 198 4.61 17.88 17.37
C HIS A 198 5.89 17.08 17.06
N PRO A 199 6.50 17.29 15.89
CA PRO A 199 7.70 16.56 15.51
C PRO A 199 8.85 16.87 16.49
N PRO A 200 9.77 15.91 16.72
CA PRO A 200 10.98 16.17 17.48
C PRO A 200 11.80 17.28 16.79
N PRO A 201 12.57 18.06 17.55
CA PRO A 201 13.33 19.18 17.00
C PRO A 201 14.30 18.67 15.91
N ARG A 202 14.16 19.23 14.71
CA ARG A 202 15.10 19.10 13.59
C ARG A 202 15.82 20.42 13.39
N SER A 203 17.05 20.38 12.90
CA SER A 203 17.76 21.60 12.54
C SER A 203 17.07 22.29 11.36
N LYS A 204 17.24 23.62 11.24
CA LYS A 204 16.68 24.36 10.11
C LYS A 204 17.24 23.85 8.78
N GLU A 205 18.53 23.51 8.77
CA GLU A 205 19.25 22.97 7.61
C GLU A 205 18.67 21.62 7.17
N GLU A 206 18.34 20.72 8.11
CA GLU A 206 17.73 19.42 7.82
C GLU A 206 16.33 19.58 7.19
N ILE A 207 15.54 20.52 7.72
CA ILE A 207 14.19 20.81 7.21
C ILE A 207 14.28 21.39 5.79
N GLU A 208 15.19 22.35 5.57
CA GLU A 208 15.38 22.98 4.27
C GLU A 208 15.93 21.99 3.23
N TRP A 209 16.88 21.15 3.63
CA TRP A 209 17.39 20.06 2.79
C TRP A 209 16.27 19.09 2.39
N LEU A 210 15.47 18.60 3.34
CA LEU A 210 14.38 17.67 3.05
C LEU A 210 13.34 18.30 2.11
N LYS A 211 12.97 19.55 2.33
CA LYS A 211 12.05 20.28 1.44
C LYS A 211 12.62 20.43 0.02
N SER A 212 13.91 20.73 -0.11
CA SER A 212 14.60 20.83 -1.39
C SER A 212 14.58 19.50 -2.15
N GLU A 213 14.88 18.38 -1.48
CA GLU A 213 14.85 17.06 -2.09
C GLU A 213 13.44 16.66 -2.53
N LEU A 214 12.43 16.93 -1.70
CA LEU A 214 11.03 16.62 -2.04
C LEU A 214 10.51 17.48 -3.20
N ALA A 215 10.90 18.76 -3.27
CA ALA A 215 10.53 19.63 -4.39
C ALA A 215 11.06 19.10 -5.74
N ARG A 216 12.26 18.51 -5.77
CA ARG A 216 12.82 17.86 -6.97
C ARG A 216 11.98 16.65 -7.41
N VAL A 217 11.51 15.86 -6.45
CA VAL A 217 10.62 14.72 -6.72
C VAL A 217 9.29 15.22 -7.28
N GLU A 218 8.68 16.22 -6.65
CA GLU A 218 7.42 16.81 -7.12
C GLU A 218 7.53 17.41 -8.54
N GLU A 219 8.61 18.12 -8.84
CA GLU A 219 8.89 18.66 -10.17
C GLU A 219 8.98 17.52 -11.20
N TRP A 220 9.72 16.46 -10.87
CA TRP A 220 9.83 15.28 -11.73
C TRP A 220 8.46 14.63 -11.99
N VAL A 221 7.64 14.48 -10.94
CA VAL A 221 6.27 13.92 -11.07
C VAL A 221 5.40 14.79 -11.95
N ARG A 222 5.39 16.11 -11.74
CA ARG A 222 4.62 17.07 -12.57
C ARG A 222 5.03 17.03 -14.03
N LYS A 223 6.33 16.90 -14.30
CA LYS A 223 6.86 16.79 -15.67
C LYS A 223 6.50 15.45 -16.32
N ARG A 224 6.51 14.36 -15.55
CA ARG A 224 6.30 12.99 -16.07
C ARG A 224 4.82 12.64 -16.24
N PHE A 225 3.95 13.18 -15.37
CA PHE A 225 2.52 12.89 -15.27
C PHE A 225 1.67 14.18 -15.29
N PRO A 226 1.79 15.03 -16.32
CA PRO A 226 1.11 16.34 -16.37
C PRO A 226 -0.43 16.21 -16.33
N GLU A 227 -0.99 15.11 -16.82
CA GLU A 227 -2.42 14.83 -16.84
C GLU A 227 -3.06 14.79 -15.44
N LYS A 228 -2.32 14.42 -14.39
CA LYS A 228 -2.84 14.39 -13.02
C LYS A 228 -3.04 15.77 -12.40
N PHE A 229 -2.45 16.81 -12.98
CA PHE A 229 -2.47 18.18 -12.44
C PHE A 229 -3.31 19.14 -13.29
N LYS A 230 -3.86 18.67 -14.41
CA LYS A 230 -4.86 19.42 -15.19
C LYS A 230 -6.20 19.26 -14.47
N LYS A 231 -6.68 20.34 -13.86
CA LYS A 231 -8.05 20.43 -13.32
C LYS A 231 -9.06 20.46 -14.44
#